data_AF-A0A935AUW7-F1
#
_entry.id   AF-A0A935AUW7-F1
#
_cell.length_a   1.000
_cell.length_b   1.000
_cell.length_c   1.000
_cell.angle_alpha   90.00
_cell.angle_beta   90.00
_cell.angle_gamma   90.00
#
_symmetry.space_group_name_H-M   'P 1'
#
loop_
_entity.id
_entity.type
_entity.pdbx_description
1 polymer ?
#
loop_
_entity_poly.entity_id
_entity_poly.type
_entity_poly.pdbx_seq_one_letter_code
_entity_poly.pdbx_strand_id
1 'polypeptide(L)'
;MTPFEDPATEDDEPLRDVEQWWLEQTNPAARIGDVLRRSFDEVLDGHRTGRFMYEDLANSEKTYTGTKVEILLRDEFDLPRGREASA
;
A
#
# COMPACT_ATOMS: atom_id res chain seq x y z
N MET A 1 2.69 -17.64 17.82
CA MET A 1 2.38 -17.12 16.47
C MET A 1 1.63 -18.25 15.78
N THR A 2 0.31 -18.16 15.73
CA THR A 2 -0.49 -19.07 14.91
C THR A 2 -0.04 -18.90 13.46
N PRO A 3 0.10 -19.98 12.67
CA PRO A 3 0.20 -19.83 11.22
C PRO A 3 -0.99 -18.99 10.77
N PHE A 4 -0.76 -17.97 9.95
CA PHE A 4 -1.86 -17.45 9.14
C PHE A 4 -2.35 -18.66 8.33
N GLU A 5 -3.60 -19.09 8.54
CA GLU A 5 -4.22 -20.05 7.63
C GLU A 5 -4.12 -19.45 6.24
N ASP A 6 -3.54 -20.20 5.31
CA ASP A 6 -3.37 -19.74 3.95
C ASP A 6 -4.78 -19.57 3.35
N PRO A 7 -5.23 -18.35 3.03
CA PRO A 7 -6.55 -18.13 2.46
C PRO A 7 -6.72 -18.84 1.11
N ALA A 8 -5.62 -19.32 0.48
CA ALA A 8 -5.65 -20.13 -0.72
C ALA A 8 -6.26 -21.55 -0.55
N THR A 9 -6.75 -21.91 0.65
CA THR A 9 -7.49 -23.17 0.85
C THR A 9 -8.87 -23.18 0.16
N GLU A 10 -9.46 -22.03 -0.16
CA GLU A 10 -10.57 -21.92 -1.11
C GLU A 10 -10.04 -21.59 -2.51
N ASP A 11 -10.70 -22.12 -3.54
CA ASP A 11 -10.31 -21.97 -4.95
C ASP A 11 -10.66 -20.55 -5.45
N ASP A 12 -9.96 -19.52 -4.94
CA ASP A 12 -10.12 -18.12 -5.33
C ASP A 12 -9.18 -17.78 -6.50
N GLU A 13 -9.66 -18.05 -7.72
CA GLU A 13 -8.94 -17.76 -8.96
C GLU A 13 -8.51 -16.27 -9.06
N PRO A 14 -9.39 -15.27 -8.79
CA PRO A 14 -8.97 -13.86 -8.76
C PRO A 14 -7.83 -13.54 -7.78
N LEU A 15 -7.81 -14.13 -6.59
CA LEU A 15 -6.73 -13.92 -5.63
C LEU A 15 -5.39 -14.45 -6.15
N ARG A 16 -5.40 -15.62 -6.81
CA ARG A 16 -4.20 -16.20 -7.40
C ARG A 16 -3.68 -15.38 -8.58
N ASP A 17 -4.56 -14.81 -9.38
CA ASP A 17 -4.16 -13.90 -10.46
C ASP A 17 -3.41 -12.67 -9.91
N VAL A 18 -3.90 -12.11 -8.79
CA VAL A 18 -3.23 -10.98 -8.12
C VAL A 18 -1.89 -11.40 -7.51
N GLU A 19 -1.82 -12.55 -6.85
CA GLU A 19 -0.58 -13.09 -6.30
C GLU A 19 0.47 -13.31 -7.40
N GLN A 20 0.08 -14.00 -8.48
CA GLN A 20 0.97 -14.28 -9.61
C GLN A 20 1.49 -12.98 -10.23
N TRP A 21 0.60 -12.00 -10.42
CA TRP A 21 1.00 -10.68 -10.94
C TRP A 21 2.06 -10.01 -10.05
N TRP A 22 1.96 -10.12 -8.72
CA TRP A 22 2.97 -9.61 -7.79
C TRP A 22 4.31 -10.35 -7.89
N LEU A 23 4.29 -11.67 -8.05
CA LEU A 23 5.49 -12.50 -8.20
C LEU A 23 6.25 -12.19 -9.50
N GLU A 24 5.55 -11.72 -10.53
CA GLU A 24 6.15 -11.31 -11.81
C GLU A 24 6.85 -9.94 -11.75
N GLN A 25 6.61 -9.16 -10.70
CA GLN A 25 7.23 -7.84 -10.57
C GLN A 25 8.73 -7.94 -10.26
N THR A 26 9.51 -6.97 -10.75
CA THR A 26 10.92 -6.85 -10.38
C THR A 26 11.04 -6.24 -8.99
N ASN A 27 11.63 -6.97 -8.04
CA ASN A 27 11.90 -6.53 -6.65
C ASN A 27 10.69 -5.86 -5.94
N PRO A 28 9.48 -6.45 -5.93
CA PRO A 28 8.26 -5.81 -5.45
C PRO A 28 8.38 -5.35 -3.98
N ALA A 29 8.99 -6.17 -3.13
CA ALA A 29 9.15 -5.85 -1.71
C ALA A 29 9.97 -4.56 -1.48
N ALA A 30 11.05 -4.36 -2.24
CA ALA A 30 11.88 -3.15 -2.13
C ALA A 30 11.11 -1.92 -2.61
N ARG A 31 10.44 -2.03 -3.76
CA ARG A 31 9.63 -0.94 -4.35
C ARG A 31 8.45 -0.56 -3.44
N ILE A 32 7.77 -1.54 -2.84
CA ILE A 32 6.73 -1.31 -1.83
C ILE A 32 7.34 -0.59 -0.61
N GLY A 33 8.52 -1.02 -0.14
CA GLY A 33 9.23 -0.35 0.95
C GLY A 33 9.49 1.14 0.66
N ASP A 34 9.94 1.46 -0.55
CA ASP A 34 10.18 2.84 -0.99
C ASP A 34 8.89 3.65 -1.07
N VAL A 35 7.81 3.07 -1.60
CA VAL A 35 6.47 3.68 -1.63
C VAL A 35 5.97 4.00 -0.23
N LEU A 36 6.11 3.06 0.71
CA LEU A 36 5.70 3.28 2.10
C LEU A 36 6.51 4.42 2.72
N ARG A 37 7.84 4.41 2.57
CA ARG A 37 8.72 5.45 3.09
C ARG A 37 8.33 6.84 2.56
N ARG A 38 8.20 6.96 1.24
CA ARG A 38 7.76 8.21 0.57
C ARG A 38 6.40 8.68 1.07
N SER A 39 5.46 7.75 1.26
CA SER A 39 4.11 8.08 1.73
C SER A 39 4.12 8.73 3.10
N PHE A 40 4.88 8.16 4.06
CA PHE A 40 5.03 8.75 5.38
C PHE A 40 5.77 10.09 5.32
N ASP A 41 6.83 10.20 4.53
CA ASP A 41 7.63 11.43 4.44
C ASP A 41 6.82 12.59 3.85
N GLU A 42 5.98 12.33 2.86
CA GLU A 42 5.07 13.32 2.28
C GLU A 42 3.97 13.76 3.25
N VAL A 43 3.42 12.87 4.08
CA VAL A 43 2.37 13.23 5.04
C VAL A 43 2.94 13.92 6.27
N LEU A 44 4.09 13.46 6.76
CA LEU A 44 4.82 14.13 7.83
C LEU A 44 5.18 15.54 7.41
N ASP A 45 5.66 15.71 6.16
CA ASP A 45 6.10 16.99 5.61
C ASP A 45 7.11 17.65 6.57
N GLY A 46 8.14 16.87 6.93
CA GLY A 46 9.06 17.22 8.02
C GLY A 46 9.83 18.52 7.77
N HIS A 47 10.13 18.85 6.51
CA HIS A 47 10.83 20.09 6.17
C HIS A 47 10.01 21.35 6.55
N ARG A 48 8.69 21.31 6.38
CA ARG A 48 7.81 22.46 6.70
C ARG A 48 7.27 22.42 8.13
N THR A 49 7.04 21.22 8.66
CA THR A 49 6.32 21.04 9.93
C THR A 49 7.24 20.72 11.12
N GLY A 50 8.48 20.27 10.85
CA GLY A 50 9.39 19.77 11.88
C GLY A 50 8.99 18.43 12.48
N ARG A 51 7.98 17.74 11.92
CA ARG A 51 7.47 16.45 12.39
C ARG A 51 8.27 15.29 11.78
N PHE A 52 8.56 14.29 12.61
CA PHE A 52 9.29 13.08 12.19
C PHE A 52 8.68 11.79 12.76
N MET A 53 7.70 11.90 13.65
CA MET A 53 7.04 10.75 14.26
C MET A 53 5.59 10.67 13.77
N TYR A 54 5.10 9.47 13.52
CA TYR A 54 3.72 9.25 13.06
C TYR A 54 2.70 9.71 14.12
N GLU A 55 3.08 9.64 15.39
CA GLU A 55 2.30 10.08 16.53
C GLU A 55 1.94 11.57 16.46
N ASP A 56 2.81 12.40 15.86
CA ASP A 56 2.65 13.85 15.71
C ASP A 56 1.54 14.23 14.71
N LEU A 57 1.03 13.27 13.94
CA LEU A 57 -0.04 13.47 12.97
C LEU A 57 -1.42 13.52 13.64
N ALA A 58 -2.27 14.44 13.18
CA ALA A 58 -3.69 14.45 13.52
C ALA A 58 -4.39 13.20 12.96
N ASN A 59 -5.53 12.81 13.55
CA ASN A 59 -6.27 11.62 13.11
C ASN A 59 -6.66 11.66 11.62
N SER A 60 -6.98 12.84 11.09
CA SER A 60 -7.28 13.01 9.66
C SER A 60 -6.05 12.77 8.77
N GLU A 61 -4.85 13.18 9.21
CA GLU A 61 -3.60 12.96 8.48
C GLU A 61 -3.18 11.49 8.52
N LYS A 62 -3.41 10.82 9.65
CA LYS A 62 -3.25 9.36 9.78
C LYS A 62 -4.14 8.60 8.80
N THR A 63 -5.41 8.99 8.70
CA THR A 63 -6.32 8.46 7.67
C THR A 63 -5.81 8.74 6.26
N TYR A 64 -5.34 9.97 5.99
CA TYR A 64 -4.82 10.34 4.67
C TYR A 64 -3.53 9.60 4.28
N THR A 65 -2.77 9.07 5.25
CA THR A 65 -1.60 8.24 4.97
C THR A 65 -1.96 7.02 4.12
N GLY A 66 -3.11 6.38 4.37
CA GLY A 66 -3.60 5.27 3.53
C GLY A 66 -3.87 5.70 2.09
N THR A 67 -4.52 6.87 1.90
CA THR A 67 -4.74 7.44 0.57
C THR A 67 -3.42 7.76 -0.13
N LYS A 68 -2.43 8.27 0.59
CA LYS A 68 -1.12 8.55 0.02
C LYS A 68 -0.42 7.28 -0.46
N VAL A 69 -0.46 6.21 0.35
CA VAL A 69 0.07 4.89 -0.03
C VAL A 69 -0.63 4.37 -1.28
N GLU A 70 -1.96 4.43 -1.36
CA GLU A 70 -2.71 3.99 -2.56
C GLU A 70 -2.28 4.76 -3.81
N ILE A 71 -2.19 6.08 -3.73
CA ILE A 71 -1.78 6.92 -4.87
C ILE A 71 -0.37 6.55 -5.34
N LEU A 72 0.60 6.47 -4.42
CA LEU A 72 2.00 6.20 -4.78
C LEU A 72 2.23 4.76 -5.22
N LEU A 73 1.53 3.78 -4.63
CA LEU A 73 1.63 2.38 -5.06
C LEU A 73 1.09 2.21 -6.48
N ARG A 74 -0.02 2.89 -6.80
CA ARG A 74 -0.59 2.84 -8.14
C ARG A 74 0.31 3.50 -9.17
N ASP A 75 0.92 4.62 -8.83
CA ASP A 75 1.90 5.28 -9.70
C ASP A 75 3.14 4.41 -9.91
N GLU A 76 3.69 3.83 -8.84
CA GLU A 76 4.88 2.97 -8.90
C GLU A 76 4.65 1.73 -9.79
N PHE A 77 3.48 1.11 -9.69
CA PHE A 77 3.16 -0.15 -10.37
C PHE A 77 2.25 0.01 -11.60
N ASP A 78 1.99 1.24 -12.02
CA ASP A 78 1.09 1.60 -13.13
C ASP A 78 -0.30 0.95 -13.03
N LEU A 79 -0.84 0.87 -11.81
CA LEU A 79 -2.09 0.19 -11.53
C LEU A 79 -3.29 1.09 -11.87
N PRO A 80 -4.24 0.58 -12.69
CA PRO A 80 -5.43 1.33 -13.03
C PRO A 80 -6.32 1.53 -11.79
N ARG A 81 -7.25 2.49 -11.87
CA ARG A 81 -8.33 2.55 -10.87
C ARG A 81 -9.21 1.31 -10.99
N GLY A 82 -9.58 0.76 -9.83
CA GLY A 82 -10.62 -0.27 -9.77
C GLY A 82 -11.90 0.25 -10.42
N ARG A 83 -12.57 -0.63 -11.15
CA ARG A 83 -13.96 -0.39 -11.57
C ARG A 83 -14.85 -0.65 -10.37
N GLU A 84 -15.94 0.10 -10.24
CA GLU A 84 -16.95 -0.24 -9.23
C GLU A 84 -17.36 -1.69 -9.43
N ALA A 85 -17.31 -2.47 -8.36
CA ALA A 85 -17.86 -3.81 -8.37
C ALA A 85 -19.33 -3.67 -8.72
N SER A 86 -19.71 -4.11 -9.92
CA SER A 86 -21.13 -4.16 -10.29
C SER A 86 -21.78 -5.12 -9.32
N ALA A 87 -22.69 -4.59 -8.50
CA ALA A 87 -23.45 -5.33 -7.50
C ALA A 87 -24.36 -6.39 -8.13
#